data_AF-A0A6J4X0D6-F1
#
_entry.id   AF-A0A6J4X0D6-F1
#
_cell.length_a   1.000
_cell.length_b   1.000
_cell.length_c   1.000
_cell.angle_alpha   90.00
_cell.angle_beta   90.00
_cell.angle_gamma   90.00
#
_symmetry.space_group_name_H-M   'P 1'
#
loop_
_entity.id
_entity.type
_entity.pdbx_description
1 polymer ?
#
loop_
_entity_poly.entity_id
_entity_poly.type
_entity_poly.pdbx_seq_one_letter_code
_entity_poly.pdbx_strand_id
1 'polypeptide(L)' 'MAIKNELNELDGIKSVEGNPEAKSIDVEWDAPITEDKIIETLKEINYPAA' A
#
# COMPACT_ATOMS: atom_id res chain seq x y z
N MET A 1 -11.68 3.77 0.19
CA MET A 1 -11.47 3.08 -1.11
C MET A 1 -10.34 3.68 -1.96
N ALA A 2 -9.68 4.79 -1.58
CA ALA A 2 -8.60 5.37 -2.39
C ALA A 2 -7.26 4.62 -2.29
N ILE A 3 -6.83 4.23 -1.09
CA ILE A 3 -5.49 3.67 -0.84
C ILE A 3 -5.26 2.34 -1.59
N LYS A 4 -6.25 1.44 -1.56
CA LYS A 4 -6.15 0.15 -2.25
C LYS A 4 -6.02 0.29 -3.77
N ASN A 5 -6.65 1.32 -4.35
CA ASN A 5 -6.55 1.57 -5.78
C ASN A 5 -5.18 2.13 -6.12
N GLU A 6 -4.72 3.17 -5.41
CA GLU A 6 -3.37 3.75 -5.55
C GLU A 6 -2.28 2.69 -5.47
N LEU A 7 -2.33 1.82 -4.47
CA LEU A 7 -1.36 0.73 -4.34
C LEU A 7 -1.51 -0.31 -5.45
N ASN A 8 -2.73 -0.70 -5.86
CA ASN A 8 -2.90 -1.64 -6.98
C ASN A 8 -2.45 -1.08 -8.33
N GLU A 9 -2.35 0.24 -8.48
CA GLU A 9 -1.82 0.87 -9.69
C GLU A 9 -0.28 0.79 -9.77
N LEU A 10 0.39 0.40 -8.68
CA LEU A 10 1.84 0.22 -8.68
C LEU A 10 2.25 -1.12 -9.30
N ASP A 11 3.22 -1.08 -10.21
CA ASP A 11 3.74 -2.25 -10.90
C ASP A 11 4.56 -3.14 -9.94
N GLY A 12 4.10 -4.38 -9.73
CA GLY A 12 4.68 -5.32 -8.77
C GLY A 12 3.83 -5.59 -7.53
N ILE A 13 2.69 -4.88 -7.36
CA ILE A 13 1.73 -5.18 -6.31
C ILE A 13 0.87 -6.39 -6.71
N LYS A 14 0.84 -7.39 -5.82
CA LYS A 14 0.05 -8.62 -5.99
C LYS A 14 -1.29 -8.53 -5.28
N SER A 15 -1.29 -8.02 -4.06
CA SER A 15 -2.49 -7.90 -3.25
C SER A 15 -2.38 -6.72 -2.31
N VAL A 16 -3.53 -6.13 -2.01
CA VAL A 16 -3.66 -5.04 -1.04
C VAL A 16 -4.94 -5.29 -0.26
N GLU A 17 -4.79 -5.51 1.03
CA GLU A 17 -5.88 -5.71 1.97
C GLU A 17 -5.80 -4.67 3.08
N GLY A 18 -6.73 -3.70 3.06
CA GLY A 18 -6.79 -2.65 4.07
C GLY A 18 -7.85 -2.96 5.11
N ASN A 19 -7.47 -2.98 6.38
CA ASN A 19 -8.38 -3.10 7.51
C ASN A 19 -8.62 -1.71 8.15
N PRO A 20 -9.76 -1.06 7.86
CA PRO A 20 -10.06 0.27 8.42
C PRO A 20 -10.33 0.24 9.93
N GLU A 21 -10.74 -0.90 10.49
CA GLU A 21 -10.99 -1.06 11.92
C GLU A 21 -9.67 -1.17 12.70
N ALA A 22 -8.72 -1.95 12.16
CA ALA A 22 -7.38 -2.11 12.72
C ALA A 22 -6.44 -0.94 12.37
N LYS A 23 -6.81 -0.11 11.38
CA LYS A 23 -5.93 0.91 10.77
C LYS A 23 -4.61 0.31 10.28
N SER A 24 -4.69 -0.87 9.68
CA SER A 24 -3.55 -1.59 9.14
C SER A 24 -3.83 -1.96 7.68
N ILE A 25 -2.76 -2.10 6.90
CA ILE A 25 -2.85 -2.55 5.51
C ILE A 25 -1.81 -3.65 5.32
N ASP A 26 -2.28 -4.80 4.84
CA ASP A 26 -1.45 -5.88 4.36
C ASP A 26 -1.25 -5.68 2.85
N VAL A 27 0.00 -5.54 2.45
CA VAL A 27 0.39 -5.40 1.05
C VAL A 27 1.24 -6.61 0.70
N GLU A 28 0.90 -7.30 -0.39
CA GLU A 28 1.75 -8.31 -0.98
C GLU A 28 2.35 -7.74 -2.25
N TRP A 29 3.67 -7.80 -2.35
CA TRP A 29 4.40 -7.25 -3.48
C TRP A 29 5.59 -8.11 -3.85
N ASP A 30 6.00 -8.00 -5.12
CA ASP A 30 7.15 -8.69 -5.68
C ASP A 30 8.02 -7.70 -6.46
N ALA A 31 9.28 -8.06 -6.71
CA ALA A 31 10.16 -7.22 -7.52
C ALA A 31 9.49 -6.90 -8.88
N PRO A 32 9.54 -5.64 -9.34
CA PRO A 32 10.55 -4.62 -9.01
C PRO A 32 10.20 -3.68 -7.83
N ILE A 33 9.03 -3.81 -7.21
CA ILE A 33 8.63 -2.87 -6.16
C ILE A 33 9.19 -3.24 -4.79
N THR A 34 9.39 -2.22 -3.96
CA THR A 34 9.98 -2.34 -2.62
C THR A 34 9.08 -1.74 -1.57
N GLU A 35 9.28 -2.18 -0.33
CA GLU A 35 8.58 -1.68 0.86
C GLU A 35 8.68 -0.15 0.96
N ASP A 36 9.87 0.41 0.77
CA ASP A 36 10.08 1.87 0.76
C ASP A 36 9.13 2.59 -0.19
N LYS A 37 8.94 2.05 -1.40
CA LYS A 37 8.07 2.65 -2.41
C LYS A 37 6.61 2.67 -1.95
N ILE A 38 6.18 1.58 -1.31
CA ILE A 38 4.83 1.45 -0.76
C ILE A 38 4.63 2.42 0.39
N ILE A 39 5.61 2.54 1.30
CA ILE A 39 5.57 3.49 2.42
C ILE A 39 5.57 4.94 1.89
N GLU A 40 6.33 5.26 0.85
CA GLU A 40 6.30 6.57 0.19
C GLU A 40 4.91 6.89 -0.34
N THR A 41 4.29 6.00 -1.12
CA THR A 41 2.93 6.19 -1.65
C THR A 41 1.90 6.35 -0.53
N LEU A 42 2.00 5.54 0.54
CA LEU A 42 1.13 5.65 1.72
C LEU A 42 1.28 7.01 2.42
N LYS A 43 2.50 7.57 2.49
CA LYS A 43 2.74 8.92 3.03
C LYS A 43 2.17 10.01 2.12
N GLU A 44 2.27 9.88 0.80
CA GLU A 44 1.73 10.86 -0.16
C GLU A 44 0.21 11.01 -0.03
N ILE A 45 -0.49 9.91 0.21
CA ILE A 45 -1.94 9.89 0.47
C ILE A 45 -2.30 10.15 1.94
N ASN A 46 -1.32 10.57 2.75
CA ASN A 46 -1.47 10.92 4.16
C ASN A 46 -2.01 9.77 5.05
N TYR A 47 -1.64 8.53 4.73
CA TYR A 47 -1.97 7.34 5.49
C TYR A 47 -0.80 6.95 6.41
N PRO A 48 -1.00 6.91 7.74
CA PRO A 48 0.04 6.53 8.68
C PRO A 48 0.23 5.01 8.64
N ALA A 49 1.14 4.55 7.78
CA ALA A 49 1.75 3.23 7.91
C ALA A 49 2.90 3.36 8.91
N ALA A 50 2.72 2.81 10.11
CA ALA A 50 3.68 2.85 11.21
C ALA A 50 3.88 1.44 11.78
#